data_AF-A0A0F2RL59-F1
#
_entry.id   AF-A0A0F2RL59-F1
#
_cell.length_a   1.000
_cell.length_b   1.000
_cell.length_c   1.000
_cell.angle_alpha   90.00
_cell.angle_beta   90.00
_cell.angle_gamma   90.00
#
_symmetry.space_group_name_H-M   'P 1'
#
loop_
_entity.id
_entity.type
_entity.pdbx_description
1 polymer ?
#
loop_
_entity_poly.entity_id
_entity_poly.type
_entity_poly.pdbx_seq_one_letter_code
_entity_poly.pdbx_strand_id
1 'polypeptide(L)'
;MFANMAASLITHEQITTTLPKAKEMAPLMDKLITLAKKGDLAARRQAIAKVRDEDAVRKLFDVMGDRYKDRNGGYTRVMKAGFRHGDNAPIAVLELVDRDESAKGAADKARHEAELEAMDE
;
A
#
# COMPACT_ATOMS: atom_id res chain seq x y z
N MET A 1 11.90 3.37 -7.01
CA MET A 1 10.54 3.28 -7.56
C MET A 1 9.62 2.41 -6.70
N PHE A 2 9.88 1.11 -6.50
CA PHE A 2 8.99 0.23 -5.72
C PHE A 2 8.84 0.61 -4.24
N ALA A 3 9.84 1.26 -3.63
CA ALA A 3 9.73 1.79 -2.26
C ALA A 3 8.50 2.71 -2.09
N ASN A 4 8.39 3.75 -2.93
CA ASN A 4 7.27 4.70 -2.88
C ASN A 4 5.93 4.04 -3.17
N MET A 5 5.91 3.07 -4.12
CA MET A 5 4.69 2.35 -4.45
C MET A 5 4.25 1.42 -3.32
N ALA A 6 5.19 0.82 -2.58
CA ALA A 6 4.90 0.01 -1.41
C ALA A 6 4.35 0.88 -0.28
N ALA A 7 4.97 2.04 -0.01
CA ALA A 7 4.46 3.01 0.94
C ALA A 7 3.03 3.45 0.58
N SER A 8 2.79 3.81 -0.69
CA SER A 8 1.46 4.20 -1.18
C SER A 8 0.41 3.08 -1.02
N LEU A 9 0.77 1.83 -1.33
CA LEU A 9 -0.12 0.69 -1.14
C LEU A 9 -0.38 0.41 0.34
N ILE A 10 0.59 0.60 1.23
CA ILE A 10 0.38 0.42 2.66
C ILE A 10 -0.54 1.52 3.21
N THR A 11 -0.32 2.76 2.81
CA THR A 11 -1.10 3.92 3.26
C THR A 11 -2.55 3.84 2.80
N HIS A 12 -2.77 3.62 1.50
CA HIS A 12 -4.11 3.69 0.89
C HIS A 12 -4.80 2.34 0.73
N GLU A 13 -4.09 1.23 0.95
CA GLU A 13 -4.55 -0.16 0.85
C GLU A 13 -5.08 -0.60 -0.54
N GLN A 14 -5.12 0.32 -1.49
CA GLN A 14 -5.42 0.10 -2.90
C GLN A 14 -4.74 1.19 -3.75
N ILE A 15 -4.07 0.79 -4.83
CA ILE A 15 -3.49 1.69 -5.83
C ILE A 15 -3.83 1.22 -7.25
N THR A 16 -3.78 2.13 -8.21
CA THR A 16 -3.89 1.79 -9.64
C THR A 16 -2.55 2.03 -10.31
N THR A 17 -2.04 1.04 -11.03
CA THR A 17 -0.76 1.16 -11.76
C THR A 17 -0.79 0.32 -13.04
N THR A 18 0.32 0.24 -13.76
CA THR A 18 0.39 -0.63 -14.93
C THR A 18 0.44 -2.10 -14.53
N LEU A 19 -0.17 -2.98 -15.32
CA LEU A 19 -0.26 -4.41 -15.01
C LEU A 19 1.10 -5.07 -14.71
N PRO A 20 2.20 -4.79 -15.45
CA PRO A 20 3.51 -5.33 -15.12
C PRO A 20 3.99 -4.87 -13.73
N LYS A 21 3.82 -3.59 -13.40
CA LYS A 21 4.23 -3.03 -12.10
C LYS A 21 3.43 -3.64 -10.95
N ALA A 22 2.13 -3.85 -11.14
CA ALA A 22 1.27 -4.50 -10.14
C ALA A 22 1.71 -5.95 -9.87
N LYS A 23 2.06 -6.71 -10.92
CA LYS A 23 2.55 -8.08 -10.80
C LYS A 23 3.90 -8.16 -10.09
N GLU A 24 4.82 -7.25 -10.37
CA GLU A 24 6.12 -7.17 -9.67
C GLU A 24 5.97 -6.71 -8.21
N MET A 25 4.97 -5.88 -7.92
CA MET A 25 4.74 -5.40 -6.55
C MET A 25 4.15 -6.48 -5.64
N ALA A 26 3.27 -7.35 -6.14
CA ALA A 26 2.63 -8.40 -5.33
C ALA A 26 3.62 -9.24 -4.49
N PRO A 27 4.69 -9.85 -5.04
CA PRO A 27 5.64 -10.62 -4.25
C PRO A 27 6.49 -9.76 -3.29
N LEU A 28 6.68 -8.47 -3.59
CA LEU A 28 7.37 -7.56 -2.67
C LEU A 28 6.49 -7.25 -1.46
N MET A 29 5.21 -6.97 -1.69
CA MET A 29 4.26 -6.70 -0.62
C MET A 29 4.03 -7.93 0.26
N ASP A 30 3.96 -9.12 -0.33
CA ASP A 30 3.82 -10.36 0.44
C ASP A 30 4.99 -10.59 1.41
N LYS A 31 6.22 -10.27 0.98
CA LYS A 31 7.40 -10.33 1.85
C LYS A 31 7.34 -9.28 2.97
N LEU A 32 6.86 -8.07 2.68
CA LEU A 32 6.73 -7.01 3.69
C LEU A 32 5.70 -7.37 4.76
N ILE A 33 4.54 -7.90 4.37
CA ILE A 33 3.51 -8.35 5.32
C ILE A 33 4.03 -9.55 6.13
N THR A 34 4.80 -10.44 5.53
CA THR A 34 5.45 -11.55 6.25
C THR A 34 6.44 -11.04 7.31
N LEU A 35 7.21 -9.97 7.01
CA LEU A 35 8.05 -9.31 8.02
C LEU A 35 7.21 -8.67 9.14
N ALA A 36 6.09 -8.05 8.78
CA ALA A 36 5.17 -7.44 9.72
C ALA A 36 4.63 -8.46 10.73
N LYS A 37 4.22 -9.64 10.24
CA LYS A 37 3.76 -10.77 11.08
C LYS A 37 4.80 -11.26 12.08
N LYS A 38 6.10 -11.17 11.74
CA LYS A 38 7.19 -11.55 12.64
C LYS A 38 7.34 -10.57 13.81
N GLY A 39 7.11 -9.28 13.57
CA GLY A 39 7.01 -8.25 14.62
C GLY A 39 8.32 -7.83 15.31
N ASP A 40 9.44 -8.50 15.07
CA ASP A 40 10.70 -8.21 15.76
C ASP A 40 11.42 -6.93 15.26
N LEU A 41 12.37 -6.43 16.06
CA LEU A 41 13.12 -5.22 15.74
C LEU A 41 13.92 -5.34 14.45
N ALA A 42 14.44 -6.54 14.16
CA ALA A 42 15.20 -6.80 12.93
C ALA A 42 14.29 -6.70 11.69
N ALA A 43 13.08 -7.25 11.74
CA ALA A 43 12.08 -7.17 10.69
C ALA A 43 11.64 -5.73 10.46
N ARG A 44 11.40 -4.95 11.54
CA ARG A 44 11.09 -3.52 11.43
C ARG A 44 12.20 -2.76 10.72
N ARG A 45 13.48 -2.97 11.11
CA ARG A 45 14.64 -2.35 10.45
C ARG A 45 14.76 -2.74 8.97
N GLN A 46 14.52 -4.01 8.63
CA GLN A 46 14.52 -4.48 7.24
C GLN A 46 13.40 -3.85 6.41
N ALA A 47 12.21 -3.68 6.98
CA ALA A 47 11.09 -3.03 6.30
C ALA A 47 11.37 -1.54 6.05
N ILE A 48 11.90 -0.81 7.04
CA ILE A 48 12.30 0.60 6.90
C ILE A 48 13.33 0.78 5.78
N ALA A 49 14.35 -0.08 5.73
CA ALA A 49 15.38 -0.01 4.69
C ALA A 49 14.80 -0.17 3.26
N LYS A 50 13.70 -0.92 3.11
CA LYS A 50 13.04 -1.18 1.82
C LYS A 50 12.01 -0.12 1.45
N VAL A 51 11.15 0.26 2.39
CA VAL A 51 10.01 1.17 2.15
C VAL A 51 10.45 2.64 2.23
N ARG A 52 11.42 2.96 3.11
CA ARG A 52 11.95 4.31 3.35
C ARG A 52 10.91 5.33 3.80
N ASP A 53 9.83 4.85 4.42
CA ASP A 53 8.74 5.64 4.98
C ASP A 53 8.37 5.03 6.33
N GLU A 54 8.60 5.77 7.41
CA GLU A 54 8.43 5.28 8.77
C GLU A 54 6.96 5.16 9.16
N ASP A 55 6.10 6.05 8.66
CA ASP A 55 4.67 6.05 8.97
C ASP A 55 3.97 4.87 8.29
N ALA A 56 4.31 4.61 7.03
CA ALA A 56 3.86 3.42 6.33
C ALA A 56 4.34 2.15 7.04
N VAL A 57 5.62 2.07 7.45
CA VAL A 57 6.12 0.90 8.19
C VAL A 57 5.44 0.74 9.55
N ARG A 58 5.15 1.84 10.25
CA ARG A 58 4.38 1.78 11.50
C ARG A 58 3.02 1.14 11.26
N LYS A 59 2.25 1.62 10.26
CA LYS A 59 0.96 1.02 9.87
C LYS A 59 1.09 -0.45 9.47
N LEU A 60 2.13 -0.80 8.71
CA LEU A 60 2.39 -2.17 8.27
C LEU A 60 2.49 -3.12 9.46
N PHE A 61 3.25 -2.77 10.49
CA PHE A 61 3.44 -3.65 11.65
C PHE A 61 2.28 -3.60 12.63
N ASP A 62 1.73 -2.42 12.89
CA ASP A 62 0.75 -2.23 13.97
C ASP A 62 -0.66 -2.64 13.54
N VAL A 63 -0.98 -2.54 12.24
CA VAL A 63 -2.30 -2.89 11.70
C VAL A 63 -2.23 -4.18 10.88
N MET A 64 -1.35 -4.22 9.87
CA MET A 64 -1.38 -5.33 8.90
C MET A 64 -0.77 -6.63 9.44
N GLY A 65 0.19 -6.52 10.37
CA GLY A 65 0.79 -7.68 11.04
C GLY A 65 -0.24 -8.54 11.77
N ASP A 66 -1.12 -7.89 12.54
CA ASP A 66 -2.22 -8.57 13.25
C ASP A 66 -3.32 -9.01 12.28
N ARG A 67 -3.74 -8.11 11.37
CA ARG A 67 -4.79 -8.39 10.37
C ARG A 67 -4.52 -9.65 9.54
N TYR A 68 -3.26 -9.92 9.18
CA TYR A 68 -2.87 -11.06 8.35
C TYR A 68 -2.22 -12.21 9.12
N LYS A 69 -2.33 -12.22 10.45
CA LYS A 69 -1.69 -13.23 11.32
C LYS A 69 -2.02 -14.67 10.91
N ASP A 70 -3.29 -14.94 10.61
CA ASP A 70 -3.78 -16.29 10.29
C ASP A 70 -3.69 -16.64 8.79
N ARG A 71 -3.41 -15.66 7.92
CA ARG A 71 -3.30 -15.88 6.47
C ARG A 71 -1.90 -16.31 6.06
N ASN A 72 -1.79 -17.39 5.28
CA ASN A 72 -0.52 -17.92 4.77
C ASN A 72 -0.26 -17.51 3.32
N GLY A 73 0.12 -16.23 3.12
CA GLY A 73 0.45 -15.69 1.79
C GLY A 73 -0.75 -15.19 0.99
N GLY A 74 -0.50 -14.59 -0.18
CA GLY A 74 -1.56 -14.04 -1.03
C GLY A 74 -2.30 -12.89 -0.35
N TYR A 75 -1.55 -11.91 0.14
CA TYR A 75 -2.12 -10.77 0.87
C TYR A 75 -2.61 -9.67 -0.09
N THR A 76 -2.15 -9.70 -1.33
CA THR A 76 -2.52 -8.77 -2.40
C THR A 76 -3.38 -9.42 -3.48
N ARG A 77 -4.22 -8.61 -4.12
CA ARG A 77 -5.02 -8.96 -5.30
C ARG A 77 -4.68 -8.00 -6.44
N VAL A 78 -4.43 -8.57 -7.63
CA VAL A 78 -4.21 -7.81 -8.88
C VAL A 78 -5.41 -8.01 -9.79
N MET A 79 -6.15 -6.94 -10.04
CA MET A 79 -7.32 -6.93 -10.94
C MET A 79 -7.00 -6.10 -12.18
N LYS A 80 -7.19 -6.67 -13.38
CA LYS A 80 -7.00 -5.92 -14.63
C LYS A 80 -8.06 -4.81 -14.74
N ALA A 81 -7.64 -3.62 -15.18
CA ALA A 81 -8.49 -2.43 -15.23
C ALA A 81 -8.49 -1.77 -16.63
N GLY A 82 -8.36 -2.58 -17.68
CA GLY A 82 -8.33 -2.08 -19.06
C GLY A 82 -6.98 -1.44 -19.44
N PHE A 83 -7.04 -0.40 -20.26
CA PHE A 83 -5.87 0.29 -20.82
C PHE A 83 -5.92 1.79 -20.52
N ARG A 84 -4.75 2.37 -20.27
CA ARG A 84 -4.62 3.80 -20.00
C ARG A 84 -4.80 4.62 -21.28
N HIS A 85 -5.54 5.72 -21.17
CA HIS A 85 -5.70 6.68 -22.26
C HIS A 85 -4.36 7.36 -22.60
N GLY A 86 -4.08 7.53 -23.90
CA GLY A 86 -2.88 8.18 -24.41
C GLY A 86 -1.79 7.21 -24.87
N ASP A 87 -1.41 6.23 -24.05
CA ASP A 87 -0.33 5.27 -24.36
C ASP A 87 -0.76 3.81 -24.47
N ASN A 88 -2.06 3.54 -24.27
CA ASN A 88 -2.66 2.21 -24.32
C ASN A 88 -1.94 1.19 -23.41
N ALA A 89 -1.31 1.64 -22.33
CA ALA A 89 -0.63 0.75 -21.39
C ALA A 89 -1.67 -0.04 -20.58
N PRO A 90 -1.52 -1.38 -20.44
CA PRO A 90 -2.46 -2.17 -19.63
C PRO A 90 -2.33 -1.75 -18.16
N ILE A 91 -3.45 -1.44 -17.53
CA ILE A 91 -3.52 -1.04 -16.13
C ILE A 91 -4.17 -2.11 -15.26
N ALA A 92 -3.86 -2.05 -13.98
CA ALA A 92 -4.40 -2.93 -12.96
C ALA A 92 -4.59 -2.18 -11.64
N VAL A 93 -5.66 -2.56 -10.94
CA VAL A 93 -5.85 -2.23 -9.53
C VAL A 93 -5.10 -3.28 -8.71
N LEU A 94 -4.20 -2.81 -7.85
CA LEU A 94 -3.51 -3.61 -6.86
C LEU A 94 -4.06 -3.24 -5.48
N GLU A 95 -4.59 -4.21 -4.76
CA GLU A 95 -5.22 -4.00 -3.46
C GLU A 95 -4.84 -5.07 -2.43
N LEU A 96 -4.97 -4.73 -1.16
CA LEU A 96 -4.91 -5.72 -0.08
C LEU A 96 -6.25 -6.46 0.01
N VAL A 97 -6.22 -7.76 0.27
CA VAL A 97 -7.44 -8.59 0.18
C VAL A 97 -8.46 -8.27 1.27
N ASP A 98 -7.98 -7.95 2.46
CA ASP A 98 -8.79 -7.61 3.64
C ASP A 98 -8.60 -6.12 3.97
N ARG A 99 -8.68 -5.26 2.95
CA ARG A 99 -8.41 -3.83 3.10
C ARG A 99 -9.51 -3.10 3.86
N ASP A 100 -9.12 -2.02 4.52
CA ASP A 100 -10.01 -0.94 4.92
C ASP A 100 -10.34 -0.09 3.69
N GLU A 101 -11.61 -0.07 3.30
CA GLU A 101 -12.09 0.68 2.13
C GLU A 101 -12.00 2.20 2.33
N SER A 102 -12.08 2.67 3.58
CA SER A 102 -12.01 4.08 3.93
C SER A 102 -10.60 4.66 3.77
N ALA A 103 -9.56 3.84 3.87
CA ALA A 103 -8.17 4.26 3.76
C ALA A 103 -7.82 4.88 2.39
N LYS A 104 -8.57 4.55 1.34
CA LYS A 104 -8.32 5.05 -0.01
C LYS A 104 -8.64 6.55 -0.11
N GLY A 105 -7.60 7.37 -0.30
CA GLY A 105 -7.73 8.81 -0.46
C GLY A 105 -8.08 9.57 0.82
N ALA A 106 -8.12 8.92 1.99
CA ALA A 106 -8.40 9.57 3.27
C ALA A 106 -7.41 10.72 3.56
N ALA A 107 -6.11 10.48 3.36
CA ALA A 107 -5.07 11.50 3.56
C ALA A 107 -5.22 12.70 2.61
N ASP A 108 -5.64 12.46 1.36
CA ASP A 108 -5.85 13.55 0.39
C ASP A 108 -7.09 14.37 0.72
N LYS A 109 -8.17 13.72 1.16
CA LYS A 109 -9.39 14.40 1.62
C LYS A 109 -9.12 15.27 2.83
N ALA A 110 -8.44 14.72 3.84
CA ALA A 110 -8.09 15.46 5.05
C ALA A 110 -7.21 16.68 4.75
N ARG A 111 -6.25 16.55 3.82
CA ARG A 111 -5.43 17.69 3.36
C ARG A 111 -6.27 18.76 2.68
N HIS A 112 -7.17 18.35 1.78
CA HIS A 112 -8.04 19.29 1.06
C HIS A 112 -9.03 20.00 1.99
N GLU A 113 -9.58 19.30 2.97
CA GLU A 113 -10.44 19.89 4.01
C GLU A 113 -9.67 20.94 4.84
N ALA A 114 -8.45 20.62 5.29
CA ALA A 114 -7.61 21.58 6.01
C ALA A 114 -7.20 22.80 5.16
N GLU A 115 -6.97 22.61 3.86
CA GLU A 115 -6.71 23.72 2.93
C GLU A 115 -7.93 24.64 2.78
N LEU A 116 -9.14 24.07 2.70
CA LEU A 116 -10.38 24.86 2.64
C LEU A 116 -10.63 25.63 3.93
N GLU A 117 -10.48 24.99 5.10
CA GLU A 117 -10.64 25.64 6.40
C GLU A 117 -9.67 26.82 6.57
N ALA A 118 -8.41 26.67 6.15
CA ALA A 118 -7.41 27.73 6.20
C ALA A 118 -7.65 28.87 5.19
N MET A 119 -8.51 28.67 4.19
CA MET A 119 -8.92 29.72 3.25
C MET A 119 -10.15 30.49 3.74
N ASP A 120 -10.96 29.88 4.61
CA ASP A 120 -12.16 30.47 5.20
C ASP A 120 -11.87 31.27 6.49
N GLU A 121 -10.69 31.10 7.10
CA GLU A 121 -10.12 31.92 8.20
C GLU A 121 -9.33 33.15 7.72
#